data_AF-A0A059CSS9-F1
#
_entry.id   AF-A0A059CSS9-F1
#
_cell.length_a   1.000
_cell.length_b   1.000
_cell.length_c   1.000
_cell.angle_alpha   90.00
_cell.angle_beta   90.00
_cell.angle_gamma   90.00
#
_symmetry.space_group_name_H-M   'P 1'
#
loop_
_entity.id
_entity.type
_entity.pdbx_description
1 polymer ?
#
loop_
_entity_poly.entity_id
_entity_poly.type
_entity_poly.pdbx_seq_one_letter_code
_entity_poly.pdbx_strand_id
1 'polypeptide(L)'
;MEGTHIGNFPEAIQNLPKLEEIDFSRCWNLEIQMDCDLAGLSSLRVLKLSYTHISHLPESICCLSNLQMLELRNCKELQVLPEFRSSVIIQR
;
A
#
# COMPACT_ATOMS: atom_id res chain seq x y z
N MET A 1 6.06 -7.80 -13.44
CA MET A 1 5.91 -9.20 -12.98
C MET A 1 4.42 -9.42 -12.85
N GLU A 2 3.80 -10.19 -13.74
CA GLU A 2 2.35 -10.38 -13.75
C GLU A 2 2.01 -11.59 -12.87
N GLY A 3 1.19 -11.39 -11.82
CA GLY A 3 0.59 -12.47 -11.03
C GLY A 3 1.53 -13.22 -10.09
N THR A 4 2.10 -12.55 -9.08
CA THR A 4 2.70 -13.27 -7.94
C THR A 4 1.60 -13.77 -7.00
N HIS A 5 1.72 -14.99 -6.48
CA HIS A 5 0.82 -15.59 -5.47
C HIS A 5 0.97 -14.94 -4.08
N ILE A 6 1.00 -13.60 -4.02
CA ILE A 6 1.10 -12.87 -2.76
C ILE A 6 -0.29 -12.85 -2.15
N GLY A 7 -0.50 -13.68 -1.14
CA GLY A 7 -1.72 -13.71 -0.34
C GLY A 7 -1.76 -12.62 0.73
N ASN A 8 -0.60 -12.28 1.31
CA ASN A 8 -0.48 -11.27 2.36
C ASN A 8 0.60 -10.26 2.00
N PHE A 9 0.46 -9.02 2.48
CA PHE A 9 1.54 -8.04 2.41
C PHE A 9 2.83 -8.63 3.04
N PRO A 10 3.94 -8.74 2.28
CA PRO A 10 5.09 -9.51 2.74
C PRO A 10 5.79 -8.84 3.92
N GLU A 11 5.85 -9.54 5.07
CA GLU A 11 6.59 -9.06 6.26
C GLU A 11 8.06 -8.71 5.94
N ALA A 12 8.67 -9.45 5.02
CA ALA A 12 10.04 -9.24 4.59
C ALA A 12 10.32 -7.83 4.02
N ILE A 13 9.28 -7.12 3.54
CA ILE A 13 9.45 -5.76 3.01
C ILE A 13 9.00 -4.66 3.98
N GLN A 14 8.27 -5.00 5.06
CA GLN A 14 7.72 -4.02 6.00
C GLN A 14 8.80 -3.16 6.69
N ASN A 15 10.03 -3.67 6.77
CA ASN A 15 11.17 -2.97 7.35
C ASN A 15 12.32 -2.76 6.36
N LEU A 16 12.01 -2.21 5.19
CA LEU A 16 13.00 -1.80 4.19
C LEU A 16 13.08 -0.26 4.12
N PRO A 17 13.93 0.38 4.95
CA PRO A 17 13.94 1.84 5.11
C PRO A 17 14.42 2.60 3.88
N LYS A 18 15.02 1.92 2.89
CA LYS A 18 15.50 2.49 1.63
C LYS A 18 14.57 2.23 0.45
N LEU A 19 13.47 1.51 0.65
CA LEU A 19 12.55 1.18 -0.43
C LEU A 19 11.72 2.42 -0.79
N GLU A 20 11.79 2.85 -2.05
CA GLU A 20 11.12 4.07 -2.51
C GLU A 20 9.81 3.78 -3.27
N GLU A 21 9.72 2.62 -3.94
CA GLU A 21 8.58 2.26 -4.76
C GLU A 21 8.15 0.82 -4.51
N ILE A 22 6.84 0.63 -4.33
CA ILE A 22 6.20 -0.68 -4.25
C ILE A 22 5.08 -0.73 -5.28
N ASP A 23 5.07 -1.78 -6.09
CA ASP A 23 4.01 -2.07 -7.03
C ASP A 23 3.44 -3.46 -6.79
N PHE A 24 2.23 -3.50 -6.21
CA PHE A 24 1.41 -4.70 -6.08
C PHE A 24 0.16 -4.64 -6.98
N SER A 25 0.21 -3.85 -8.05
CA SER A 25 -0.90 -3.79 -8.97
C SER A 25 -1.19 -5.18 -9.55
N ARG A 26 -2.48 -5.52 -9.66
CA ARG A 26 -2.97 -6.82 -10.14
C ARG A 26 -2.63 -8.01 -9.24
N CYS A 27 -2.19 -7.79 -8.00
CA CYS A 27 -2.15 -8.82 -6.96
C CYS A 27 -3.55 -9.02 -6.37
N TRP A 28 -4.43 -9.69 -7.12
CA TRP A 28 -5.83 -9.95 -6.77
C TRP A 28 -6.04 -10.71 -5.44
N ASN A 29 -5.09 -11.54 -5.04
CA ASN A 29 -5.12 -12.24 -3.75
C ASN A 29 -4.43 -11.46 -2.62
N LEU A 30 -3.97 -10.22 -2.87
CA LEU A 30 -3.30 -9.43 -1.83
C LEU A 30 -4.30 -9.04 -0.76
N GLU A 31 -4.09 -9.58 0.43
CA GLU A 31 -4.70 -9.11 1.66
C GLU A 31 -3.71 -8.23 2.43
N ILE A 32 -4.21 -7.12 2.94
CA ILE A 32 -3.48 -6.29 3.91
C ILE A 32 -4.21 -6.46 5.24
N GLN A 33 -3.47 -6.80 6.29
CA GLN A 33 -4.03 -6.93 7.63
C GLN A 33 -4.06 -5.56 8.33
N MET A 34 -5.03 -5.34 9.22
CA MET A 34 -5.17 -4.07 9.94
C MET A 34 -3.95 -3.74 10.83
N ASP A 35 -3.27 -4.76 11.35
CA ASP A 35 -2.08 -4.68 12.19
C ASP A 35 -0.76 -4.62 11.40
N CYS A 36 -0.83 -4.53 10.07
CA CYS A 36 0.36 -4.39 9.23
C CYS A 36 1.05 -3.04 9.51
N ASP A 37 2.31 -3.10 9.94
CA ASP A 37 3.11 -1.91 10.22
C ASP A 37 3.95 -1.52 9.00
N LEU A 38 3.58 -0.41 8.36
CA LEU A 38 4.30 0.16 7.23
C LEU A 38 5.30 1.23 7.67
N ALA A 39 5.43 1.55 8.96
CA ALA A 39 6.31 2.63 9.44
C ALA A 39 7.81 2.38 9.12
N GLY A 40 8.21 1.12 8.94
CA GLY A 40 9.56 0.75 8.52
C GLY A 40 9.91 1.17 7.08
N LEU A 41 8.89 1.45 6.24
CA LEU A 41 9.03 1.92 4.85
C LEU A 41 9.22 3.45 4.77
N SER A 42 10.08 3.99 5.64
CA SER A 42 10.26 5.45 5.82
C SER A 42 10.63 6.24 4.57
N SER A 43 11.28 5.63 3.57
CA SER A 43 11.62 6.28 2.29
C SER A 43 10.60 6.06 1.18
N LEU A 44 9.48 5.37 1.44
CA LEU A 44 8.51 5.03 0.41
C LEU A 44 7.83 6.29 -0.14
N ARG A 45 7.85 6.43 -1.46
CA ARG A 45 7.30 7.56 -2.22
C ARG A 45 6.13 7.14 -3.09
N VAL A 46 6.14 5.92 -3.61
CA VAL A 46 5.11 5.41 -4.52
C VAL A 46 4.62 4.05 -4.02
N LEU A 47 3.30 3.95 -3.82
CA LEU A 47 2.63 2.70 -3.53
C LEU A 47 1.50 2.48 -4.52
N LYS A 48 1.60 1.41 -5.32
CA LYS A 48 0.57 1.03 -6.30
C LYS A 48 -0.11 -0.25 -5.87
N LEU A 49 -1.44 -0.18 -5.75
CA LEU A 49 -2.31 -1.28 -5.34
C LEU A 49 -3.48 -1.45 -6.34
N SER A 50 -3.38 -0.87 -7.53
CA SER A 50 -4.43 -0.92 -8.55
C SER A 50 -4.82 -2.36 -8.88
N TYR A 51 -6.11 -2.65 -9.11
CA TYR A 51 -6.62 -3.99 -9.42
C TYR A 51 -6.32 -5.05 -8.33
N THR A 52 -6.42 -4.67 -7.05
CA THR A 52 -6.37 -5.58 -5.91
C THR A 52 -7.74 -5.69 -5.23
N HIS A 53 -7.94 -6.71 -4.40
CA HIS A 53 -9.16 -6.90 -3.58
C HIS A 53 -8.99 -6.39 -2.15
N ILE A 54 -8.09 -5.42 -1.93
CA ILE A 54 -7.92 -4.83 -0.61
C ILE A 54 -9.23 -4.15 -0.16
N SER A 55 -9.66 -4.43 1.07
CA SER A 55 -10.87 -3.86 1.66
C SER A 55 -10.57 -2.66 2.57
N HIS A 56 -9.34 -2.55 3.05
CA HIS A 56 -8.86 -1.52 3.95
C HIS A 56 -7.35 -1.26 3.76
N LEU A 57 -6.88 -0.16 4.35
CA LEU A 57 -5.46 0.17 4.48
C LEU A 57 -5.14 0.28 5.98
N PRO A 58 -3.94 -0.14 6.43
CA PRO A 58 -3.55 -0.06 7.82
C PRO A 58 -3.31 1.40 8.20
N GLU A 59 -3.56 1.79 9.45
CA GLU A 59 -3.40 3.17 9.91
C GLU A 59 -1.94 3.67 9.78
N SER A 60 -0.98 2.75 9.86
CA SER A 60 0.45 2.99 9.67
C SER A 60 0.79 3.57 8.29
N ILE A 61 -0.08 3.44 7.27
CA ILE A 61 0.11 4.07 5.96
C ILE A 61 0.15 5.61 6.08
N CYS A 62 -0.53 6.18 7.07
CA CYS A 62 -0.51 7.62 7.35
C CYS A 62 0.81 8.08 8.00
N CYS A 63 1.63 7.15 8.49
CA CYS A 63 2.96 7.42 9.02
C CYS A 63 4.04 7.50 7.93
N LEU A 64 3.71 7.16 6.67
CA LEU A 64 4.61 7.25 5.52
C LEU A 64 4.80 8.71 5.09
N SER A 65 5.66 9.43 5.82
CA SER A 65 5.89 10.87 5.62
C SER A 65 6.42 11.26 4.25
N ASN A 66 7.11 10.34 3.57
CA ASN A 66 7.65 10.55 2.21
C ASN A 66 6.71 10.08 1.09
N LEU A 67 5.54 9.51 1.42
CA LEU A 67 4.61 9.03 0.41
C LEU A 67 4.10 10.22 -0.42
N GLN A 68 4.22 10.09 -1.74
CA GLN A 68 3.83 11.13 -2.71
C GLN A 68 2.68 10.65 -3.58
N MET A 69 2.63 9.35 -3.89
CA MET A 69 1.62 8.77 -4.76
C MET A 69 1.09 7.45 -4.20
N LEU A 70 -0.24 7.37 -4.11
CA LEU A 70 -0.99 6.15 -3.80
C LEU A 70 -1.95 5.85 -4.96
N GLU A 71 -1.74 4.73 -5.64
CA GLU A 71 -2.57 4.29 -6.77
C GLU A 71 -3.51 3.16 -6.33
N LEU A 72 -4.82 3.38 -6.46
CA LEU A 72 -5.91 2.52 -5.99
C LEU A 72 -6.94 2.24 -7.09
N ARG A 73 -6.52 2.31 -8.37
CA ARG A 73 -7.44 2.17 -9.49
C ARG A 73 -8.09 0.80 -9.48
N ASN A 74 -9.41 0.76 -9.63
CA ASN A 74 -10.18 -0.49 -9.62
C ASN A 74 -10.06 -1.34 -8.33
N CYS A 75 -9.78 -0.73 -7.17
CA CYS A 75 -9.90 -1.38 -5.86
C CYS A 75 -11.35 -1.32 -5.36
N LYS A 76 -12.20 -2.23 -5.86
CA LYS A 76 -13.66 -2.17 -5.67
C LYS A 76 -14.13 -2.46 -4.24
N GLU A 77 -13.33 -3.17 -3.45
CA GLU A 77 -13.67 -3.57 -2.08
C GLU A 77 -13.23 -2.53 -1.03
N LEU A 78 -12.38 -1.58 -1.43
CA LEU A 78 -11.82 -0.57 -0.53
C LEU A 78 -12.89 0.45 -0.13
N GLN A 79 -13.32 0.40 1.13
CA GLN A 79 -14.45 1.21 1.59
C GLN A 79 -14.02 2.59 2.11
N VAL A 80 -12.93 2.62 2.89
CA VAL A 80 -12.48 3.82 3.61
C VAL A 80 -11.00 4.05 3.32
N LEU A 81 -10.65 5.31 3.04
CA LEU A 81 -9.26 5.74 3.05
C LEU A 81 -8.95 6.40 4.38
N PRO A 82 -7.78 6.12 4.99
CA PRO A 82 -7.37 6.83 6.17
C PRO A 82 -6.96 8.27 5.82
N GLU A 83 -6.92 9.14 6.83
CA GLU A 83 -6.62 10.55 6.65
C GLU A 83 -5.10 10.78 6.62
N PHE A 84 -4.58 11.22 5.48
CA PHE A 84 -3.15 11.50 5.30
C PHE A 84 -2.81 12.87 5.85
N ARG A 85 -1.74 12.95 6.65
CA ARG A 85 -1.22 14.24 7.16
C ARG A 85 -0.36 15.00 6.14
N SER A 86 0.09 14.32 5.09
CA SER A 86 0.92 14.86 4.01
C SER A 86 0.10 15.00 2.72
N SER A 87 0.56 15.86 1.81
CA SER A 87 -0.04 16.02 0.48
C SER A 87 0.26 14.82 -0.42
N VAL A 88 -0.39 13.69 -0.16
CA VAL A 88 -0.34 12.49 -0.99
C VAL A 88 -1.30 12.64 -2.16
N ILE A 89 -0.83 12.35 -3.38
CA ILE A 89 -1.69 12.25 -4.56
C ILE A 89 -2.31 10.86 -4.58
N ILE A 90 -3.63 10.81 -4.43
CA ILE A 90 -4.40 9.56 -4.46
C ILE A 90 -5.08 9.43 -5.83
N GLN A 91 -4.74 8.37 -6.57
CA GLN A 91 -5.39 8.05 -7.85
C GLN A 91 -6.35 6.88 -7.64
N ARG A 92 -7.65 7.10 -7.85
CA ARG A 92 -8.71 6.09 -7.73
C ARG A 92 -9.19 5.59 -9.10
#